data_AF-A0A962NR18-F1
#
_entry.id   AF-A0A962NR18-F1
#
_cell.length_a   1.000
_cell.length_b   1.000
_cell.length_c   1.000
_cell.angle_alpha   90.00
_cell.angle_beta   90.00
_cell.angle_gamma   90.00
#
_symmetry.space_group_name_H-M   'P 1'
#
loop_
_entity.id
_entity.type
_entity.pdbx_description
1 polymer ?
#
loop_
_entity_poly.entity_id
_entity_poly.type
_entity_poly.pdbx_seq_one_letter_code
_entity_poly.pdbx_strand_id
1 'polypeptide(L)'
;MLETILTKIGLPVLIALVGEALKNIDNPLTKGAADALDKVEEAMKAGQIAPEQIAEANRHAETLAQMKSDELRENIAEINKSLRAEIASEDKYVRRMRPTFGYLMALTWAAQMLGIAYVIIFDTSRSVLVLNAMGSLSAIWAVGLSVLGIYVYKRSEDKKLNPPEEVIYWN
;
A
#
# COMPACT_ATOMS: atom_id res chain seq x y z
N MET A 1 2.53 9.17 -19.06
CA MET A 1 3.61 9.56 -20.00
C MET A 1 3.81 8.52 -21.10
N LEU A 2 3.90 7.22 -20.78
CA LEU A 2 3.91 6.13 -21.79
C LEU A 2 2.64 6.11 -22.66
N GLU A 3 1.45 6.27 -22.08
CA GLU A 3 0.19 6.33 -22.86
C GLU A 3 0.18 7.47 -23.89
N THR A 4 0.75 8.62 -23.53
CA THR A 4 0.88 9.81 -24.40
C THR A 4 1.93 9.64 -25.50
N ILE A 5 2.91 8.76 -25.27
CA ILE A 5 3.95 8.41 -26.25
C ILE A 5 3.38 7.35 -27.22
N LEU A 6 2.66 6.35 -26.72
CA LEU A 6 2.03 5.30 -27.53
C LEU A 6 0.94 5.84 -28.46
N THR A 7 0.14 6.83 -28.02
CA THR A 7 -0.87 7.47 -28.87
C THR A 7 -0.25 8.36 -29.96
N LYS A 8 0.88 9.03 -29.69
CA LYS A 8 1.58 9.88 -30.66
C LYS A 8 2.37 9.11 -31.71
N ILE A 9 2.71 7.86 -31.42
CA ILE A 9 3.55 6.99 -32.24
C ILE A 9 2.75 6.36 -33.41
N GLY A 10 1.42 6.31 -33.31
CA GLY A 10 0.51 5.81 -34.34
C GLY A 10 0.46 4.28 -34.44
N LEU A 11 -0.68 3.75 -34.89
CA LEU A 11 -0.93 2.31 -35.05
C LEU A 11 0.19 1.56 -35.81
N PRO A 12 0.80 2.10 -36.89
CA PRO A 12 1.86 1.40 -37.62
C PRO A 12 3.09 1.06 -36.77
N VAL A 13 3.50 1.97 -35.89
CA VAL A 13 4.70 1.76 -35.07
C VAL A 13 4.40 0.87 -33.86
N LEU A 14 3.17 0.92 -33.34
CA LEU A 14 2.70 -0.04 -32.32
C LEU A 14 2.71 -1.48 -32.84
N ILE A 15 2.26 -1.68 -34.07
CA ILE A 15 2.26 -2.99 -34.73
C ILE A 15 3.69 -3.51 -34.89
N ALA A 16 4.63 -2.67 -35.33
CA ALA A 16 6.04 -3.05 -35.47
C ALA A 16 6.68 -3.42 -34.12
N LEU A 17 6.50 -2.58 -33.08
CA LEU A 17 7.05 -2.81 -31.75
C LEU A 17 6.49 -4.08 -31.09
N VAL A 18 5.17 -4.28 -31.15
CA VAL A 18 4.52 -5.47 -30.59
C VAL A 18 4.91 -6.71 -31.38
N GLY A 19 4.98 -6.63 -32.71
CA GLY A 19 5.46 -7.72 -33.56
C GLY A 19 6.89 -8.15 -33.20
N GLU A 20 7.80 -7.20 -33.05
CA GLU A 20 9.19 -7.47 -32.67
C GLU A 20 9.30 -8.05 -31.24
N ALA A 21 8.54 -7.53 -30.29
CA ALA A 21 8.50 -8.07 -28.93
C ALA A 21 7.97 -9.53 -28.91
N LEU A 22 6.94 -9.83 -29.71
CA LEU A 22 6.37 -11.17 -29.82
C LEU A 22 7.31 -12.17 -30.52
N LYS A 23 8.13 -11.74 -31.48
CA LYS A 23 9.15 -12.57 -32.14
C LYS A 23 10.21 -13.10 -31.18
N ASN A 24 10.54 -12.32 -30.15
CA ASN A 24 11.56 -12.67 -29.16
C ASN A 24 11.07 -13.71 -28.13
N ILE A 25 9.79 -14.09 -28.16
CA ILE A 25 9.22 -15.13 -27.29
C ILE A 25 9.17 -16.44 -28.07
N ASP A 26 9.87 -17.46 -27.57
CA ASP A 26 9.88 -18.80 -28.17
C ASP A 26 8.60 -19.59 -27.85
N ASN A 27 7.50 -19.20 -28.50
CA ASN A 27 6.22 -19.90 -28.45
C ASN A 27 5.56 -19.89 -29.85
N PRO A 28 4.99 -21.01 -30.33
CA PRO A 28 4.32 -21.06 -31.63
C PRO A 28 3.19 -20.03 -31.81
N LEU A 29 2.47 -19.71 -30.73
CA LEU A 29 1.37 -18.73 -30.75
C LEU A 29 1.89 -17.31 -30.90
N THR A 30 2.99 -16.96 -30.23
CA THR A 30 3.58 -15.61 -30.32
C THR A 30 4.23 -15.38 -31.68
N LYS A 31 4.86 -16.42 -32.25
CA LYS A 31 5.39 -16.39 -33.63
C LYS A 31 4.28 -16.22 -34.66
N GLY A 32 3.20 -17.00 -34.55
CA GLY A 32 2.04 -16.85 -35.44
C GLY A 32 1.36 -15.48 -35.34
N ALA A 33 1.29 -14.89 -34.14
CA ALA A 33 0.78 -13.55 -33.95
C ALA A 33 1.70 -12.47 -34.54
N ALA A 34 3.02 -12.61 -34.38
CA ALA A 34 3.99 -11.71 -34.99
C ALA A 34 3.93 -11.73 -36.53
N ASP A 35 3.85 -12.92 -37.14
CA ASP A 35 3.73 -13.06 -38.60
C ASP A 35 2.44 -12.42 -39.12
N ALA A 36 1.35 -12.46 -38.35
CA ALA A 36 0.10 -11.78 -38.69
C ALA A 36 0.25 -10.26 -38.62
N LEU A 37 0.96 -9.73 -37.63
CA LEU A 37 1.23 -8.30 -37.49
C LEU A 37 2.13 -7.78 -38.62
N ASP A 38 3.14 -8.54 -39.05
CA ASP A 38 3.99 -8.21 -40.20
C ASP A 38 3.16 -8.08 -41.49
N LYS A 39 2.22 -9.00 -41.73
CA LYS A 39 1.33 -8.95 -42.90
C LYS A 39 0.43 -7.71 -42.89
N VAL A 40 -0.03 -7.29 -41.70
CA VAL A 40 -0.81 -6.06 -41.56
C VAL A 40 0.06 -4.84 -41.85
N GLU A 41 1.32 -4.83 -41.38
CA GLU A 41 2.27 -3.77 -41.70
C GLU A 41 2.56 -3.66 -43.21
N GLU A 42 2.76 -4.79 -43.88
CA GLU A 42 2.95 -4.86 -45.33
C GLU A 42 1.71 -4.37 -46.09
N ALA A 43 0.51 -4.77 -45.68
CA ALA A 43 -0.75 -4.31 -46.28
C ALA A 43 -0.93 -2.79 -46.15
N MET A 44 -0.52 -2.20 -45.00
CA MET A 44 -0.51 -0.75 -44.83
C MET A 44 0.50 -0.06 -45.76
N LYS A 45 1.74 -0.58 -45.86
CA LYS A 45 2.78 -0.02 -46.74
C LYS A 45 2.42 -0.14 -48.23
N ALA A 46 1.75 -1.22 -48.61
CA ALA A 46 1.27 -1.47 -49.97
C ALA A 46 0.03 -0.64 -50.34
N GLY A 47 -0.50 0.18 -49.42
CA GLY A 47 -1.69 0.99 -49.65
C GLY A 47 -2.98 0.18 -49.77
N GLN A 48 -2.98 -1.08 -49.32
CA GLN A 48 -4.17 -1.93 -49.30
C GLN A 48 -5.13 -1.56 -48.16
N ILE A 49 -4.64 -0.82 -47.17
CA ILE A 49 -5.43 -0.19 -46.11
C ILE A 49 -5.44 1.31 -46.37
N ALA A 50 -6.63 1.90 -46.48
CA ALA A 50 -6.78 3.31 -46.77
C ALA A 50 -6.20 4.17 -45.62
N PRO A 51 -5.40 5.22 -45.91
CA PRO A 51 -4.84 6.10 -44.89
C PRO A 51 -5.90 6.70 -43.96
N GLU A 52 -7.12 6.93 -44.47
CA GLU A 52 -8.25 7.44 -43.70
C GLU A 52 -8.69 6.47 -42.59
N GLN A 53 -8.66 5.16 -42.85
CA GLN A 53 -9.00 4.13 -41.87
C GLN A 53 -7.96 4.05 -40.75
N ILE A 54 -6.68 4.21 -41.08
CA ILE A 54 -5.58 4.26 -40.10
C ILE A 54 -5.72 5.53 -39.24
N ALA A 55 -6.01 6.67 -39.86
CA ALA A 55 -6.22 7.93 -39.16
C ALA A 55 -7.44 7.85 -38.22
N GLU A 56 -8.51 7.18 -38.63
CA GLU A 56 -9.69 6.95 -37.78
C GLU A 56 -9.39 6.01 -36.60
N ALA A 57 -8.68 4.91 -36.85
CA ALA A 57 -8.24 4.00 -35.79
C ALA A 57 -7.35 4.72 -34.75
N ASN A 58 -6.44 5.60 -35.19
CA ASN A 58 -5.63 6.41 -34.28
C ASN A 58 -6.48 7.37 -33.44
N ARG A 59 -7.49 8.06 -34.03
CA ARG A 59 -8.40 8.94 -33.28
C ARG A 59 -9.19 8.18 -32.22
N HIS A 60 -9.65 6.97 -32.54
CA HIS A 60 -10.34 6.12 -31.56
C HIS A 60 -9.42 5.67 -30.43
N ALA A 61 -8.18 5.29 -30.75
CA ALA A 61 -7.18 4.94 -29.75
C ALA A 61 -6.84 6.12 -28.83
N GLU A 62 -6.70 7.33 -29.37
CA GLU A 62 -6.51 8.56 -28.59
C GLU A 62 -7.70 8.82 -27.64
N THR A 63 -8.92 8.74 -28.17
CA THR A 63 -10.15 8.97 -27.40
C THR A 63 -10.26 7.96 -26.24
N LEU A 64 -10.01 6.68 -26.52
CA LEU A 64 -10.07 5.62 -25.51
C LEU A 64 -8.97 5.76 -24.46
N ALA A 65 -7.75 6.13 -24.86
CA ALA A 65 -6.66 6.42 -23.94
C ALA A 65 -7.01 7.60 -23.01
N GLN A 66 -7.65 8.63 -23.54
CA GLN A 66 -8.09 9.77 -22.75
C GLN A 66 -9.18 9.39 -21.75
N MET A 67 -10.21 8.66 -22.19
CA MET A 67 -11.25 8.13 -21.29
C MET A 67 -10.66 7.30 -20.15
N LYS A 68 -9.71 6.41 -20.46
CA LYS A 68 -9.06 5.55 -19.47
C LYS A 68 -8.17 6.35 -18.49
N SER A 69 -7.48 7.36 -18.98
CA SER A 69 -6.73 8.30 -18.14
C SER A 69 -7.66 9.07 -17.19
N ASP A 70 -8.82 9.51 -17.66
CA ASP A 70 -9.78 10.25 -16.85
C ASP A 70 -10.47 9.33 -15.82
N GLU A 71 -10.86 8.11 -16.20
CA GLU A 71 -11.35 7.08 -15.27
C GLU A 71 -10.33 6.78 -14.16
N LEU A 72 -9.04 6.64 -14.50
CA LEU A 72 -8.00 6.42 -13.52
C LEU A 72 -7.86 7.62 -12.56
N ARG A 73 -7.93 8.85 -13.09
CA ARG A 73 -7.90 10.08 -12.26
C ARG A 73 -9.07 10.15 -11.31
N GLU A 74 -10.28 9.84 -11.76
CA GLU A 74 -11.48 9.82 -10.94
C GLU A 74 -11.38 8.76 -9.83
N ASN A 75 -10.99 7.53 -10.18
CA ASN A 75 -10.77 6.47 -9.20
C ASN A 75 -9.75 6.88 -8.12
N ILE A 76 -8.60 7.44 -8.53
CA ILE A 76 -7.58 7.92 -7.58
C ILE A 76 -8.13 9.07 -6.74
N ALA A 77 -8.92 9.98 -7.31
CA ALA A 77 -9.53 11.08 -6.58
C ALA A 77 -10.54 10.59 -5.53
N GLU A 78 -11.38 9.61 -5.86
CA GLU A 78 -12.33 9.01 -4.93
C GLU A 78 -11.64 8.26 -3.79
N ILE A 79 -10.60 7.46 -4.10
CA ILE A 79 -9.79 6.77 -3.09
C ILE A 79 -9.12 7.78 -2.15
N ASN A 80 -8.54 8.85 -2.69
CA ASN A 80 -7.94 9.89 -1.87
C ASN A 80 -8.97 10.65 -1.04
N LYS A 81 -10.19 10.85 -1.56
CA LYS A 81 -11.28 11.49 -0.84
C LYS A 81 -11.76 10.64 0.34
N SER A 82 -11.94 9.33 0.15
CA SER A 82 -12.32 8.42 1.24
C SER A 82 -11.23 8.30 2.31
N LEU A 83 -9.97 8.14 1.92
CA LEU A 83 -8.83 8.11 2.85
C LEU A 83 -8.72 9.40 3.67
N ARG A 84 -8.88 10.57 3.02
CA ARG A 84 -8.90 11.85 3.75
C ARG A 84 -10.08 11.94 4.70
N ALA A 85 -11.25 11.43 4.33
CA ALA A 85 -12.41 11.39 5.22
C ALA A 85 -12.20 10.43 6.41
N GLU A 86 -11.53 9.29 6.22
CA GLU A 86 -11.16 8.38 7.29
C GLU A 86 -10.12 8.99 8.24
N ILE A 87 -9.09 9.65 7.70
CA ILE A 87 -8.06 10.35 8.50
C ILE A 87 -8.67 11.53 9.26
N ALA A 88 -9.59 12.27 8.63
CA ALA A 88 -10.29 13.40 9.24
C ALA A 88 -11.44 12.96 10.16
N SER A 89 -11.77 11.66 10.22
CA SER A 89 -12.78 11.13 11.12
C SER A 89 -12.36 11.40 12.57
N GLU A 90 -13.09 12.28 13.25
CA GLU A 90 -12.84 12.65 14.64
C GLU A 90 -13.32 11.59 15.65
N ASP A 91 -13.36 10.30 15.25
CA ASP A 91 -13.89 9.25 16.12
C ASP A 91 -13.11 9.22 17.45
N LYS A 92 -13.85 9.59 18.50
CA LYS A 92 -13.37 9.75 19.86
C LYS A 92 -12.82 8.42 20.39
N TYR A 93 -13.27 7.29 19.87
CA TYR A 93 -12.80 5.97 20.27
C TYR A 93 -11.35 5.72 19.84
N VAL A 94 -11.00 6.02 18.59
CA VAL A 94 -9.63 5.83 18.05
C VAL A 94 -8.61 6.70 18.80
N ARG A 95 -8.99 7.94 19.12
CA ARG A 95 -8.12 8.87 19.87
C ARG A 95 -7.93 8.47 21.34
N ARG A 96 -8.92 7.81 21.94
CA ARG A 96 -8.91 7.42 23.37
C ARG A 96 -8.39 6.02 23.61
N MET A 97 -8.41 5.14 22.61
CA MET A 97 -7.92 3.76 22.75
C MET A 97 -6.46 3.71 23.23
N ARG A 98 -5.57 4.54 22.65
CA ARG A 98 -4.14 4.55 23.02
C ARG A 98 -3.93 4.94 24.50
N PRO A 99 -4.51 6.05 25.01
CA PRO A 99 -4.47 6.37 26.45
C PRO A 99 -5.13 5.32 27.34
N THR A 100 -6.29 4.78 26.95
CA THR A 100 -7.03 3.79 27.76
C THR A 100 -6.22 2.53 27.97
N PHE A 101 -5.52 2.03 26.95
CA PHE A 101 -4.62 0.90 27.08
C PHE A 101 -3.51 1.17 28.11
N GLY A 102 -2.87 2.34 28.04
CA GLY A 102 -1.83 2.73 29.00
C GLY A 102 -2.35 2.80 30.44
N TYR A 103 -3.54 3.37 30.66
CA TYR A 103 -4.14 3.43 31.99
C TYR A 103 -4.50 2.06 32.55
N LEU A 104 -5.07 1.18 31.72
CA LEU A 104 -5.39 -0.19 32.14
C LEU A 104 -4.11 -0.96 32.50
N MET A 105 -3.05 -0.84 31.71
CA MET A 105 -1.75 -1.46 31.99
C MET A 105 -1.12 -0.94 33.29
N ALA A 106 -1.17 0.36 33.54
CA ALA A 106 -0.66 0.93 34.77
C ALA A 106 -1.47 0.46 36.00
N LEU A 107 -2.79 0.36 35.86
CA LEU A 107 -3.68 -0.11 36.92
C LEU A 107 -3.44 -1.58 37.24
N THR A 108 -3.35 -2.44 36.23
CA THR A 108 -3.08 -3.88 36.44
C THR A 108 -1.69 -4.10 37.03
N TRP A 109 -0.69 -3.34 36.59
CA TRP A 109 0.65 -3.37 37.18
C TRP A 109 0.62 -2.95 38.65
N ALA A 110 -0.04 -1.85 38.98
CA ALA A 110 -0.16 -1.38 40.36
C ALA A 110 -0.87 -2.41 41.24
N ALA A 111 -1.98 -2.99 40.76
CA ALA A 111 -2.70 -4.04 41.48
C ALA A 111 -1.81 -5.28 41.71
N GLN A 112 -1.03 -5.69 40.70
CA GLN A 112 -0.10 -6.80 40.81
C GLN A 112 1.00 -6.51 41.84
N MET A 113 1.62 -5.33 41.80
CA MET A 113 2.67 -4.94 42.75
C MET A 113 2.15 -4.83 44.19
N LEU A 114 0.93 -4.33 44.38
CA LEU A 114 0.26 -4.31 45.68
C LEU A 114 -0.04 -5.73 46.19
N GLY A 115 -0.46 -6.64 45.31
CA GLY A 115 -0.67 -8.05 45.65
C GLY A 115 0.63 -8.72 46.14
N ILE A 116 1.76 -8.46 45.47
CA ILE A 116 3.07 -8.96 45.90
C ILE A 116 3.47 -8.37 47.25
N ALA A 117 3.35 -7.05 47.41
CA ALA A 117 3.68 -6.36 48.65
C ALA A 117 2.85 -6.90 49.83
N TYR A 118 1.56 -7.14 49.61
CA TYR A 118 0.68 -7.75 50.59
C TYR A 118 1.17 -9.14 51.02
N VAL A 119 1.50 -10.02 50.07
CA VAL A 119 2.01 -11.36 50.39
C VAL A 119 3.33 -11.30 51.14
N ILE A 120 4.25 -10.40 50.76
CA ILE A 120 5.53 -10.25 51.47
C ILE A 120 5.32 -9.87 52.94
N ILE A 121 4.39 -8.94 53.22
CA ILE A 121 4.15 -8.40 54.57
C ILE A 121 3.34 -9.36 55.44
N PHE A 122 2.24 -9.89 54.91
CA PHE A 122 1.25 -10.63 55.71
C PHE A 122 1.41 -12.16 55.62
N ASP A 123 2.19 -12.65 54.66
CA ASP A 123 2.20 -14.06 54.27
C ASP A 123 3.56 -14.47 53.70
N THR A 124 4.61 -14.07 54.43
CA THR A 124 6.00 -14.12 53.98
C THR A 124 6.46 -15.54 53.60
N SER A 125 5.89 -16.58 54.19
CA SER A 125 6.19 -17.98 53.86
C SER A 125 5.85 -18.34 52.40
N ARG A 126 4.86 -17.67 51.80
CA ARG A 126 4.44 -17.86 50.40
C ARG A 126 5.10 -16.88 49.43
N SER A 127 5.86 -15.89 49.92
CA SER A 127 6.48 -14.84 49.10
C SER A 127 7.38 -15.39 47.98
N VAL A 128 8.22 -16.39 48.29
CA VAL A 128 9.13 -17.02 47.31
C VAL A 128 8.35 -17.69 46.18
N LEU A 129 7.25 -18.40 46.50
CA LEU A 129 6.40 -19.03 45.51
C LEU A 129 5.76 -18.01 44.55
N VAL A 130 5.25 -16.91 45.10
CA VAL A 130 4.60 -15.83 44.32
C VAL A 130 5.62 -15.10 43.45
N LEU A 131 6.83 -14.83 43.96
CA LEU A 131 7.92 -14.22 43.18
C LEU A 131 8.41 -15.13 42.05
N ASN A 132 8.42 -16.44 42.26
CA ASN A 132 8.74 -17.40 41.20
C ASN A 132 7.64 -17.45 40.13
N ALA A 133 6.36 -17.46 40.54
CA ALA A 133 5.22 -17.42 39.61
C ALA A 133 5.19 -16.13 38.76
N MET A 134 5.65 -15.01 39.35
CA MET A 134 5.87 -13.75 38.64
C MET A 134 6.83 -13.87 37.46
N GLY A 135 7.85 -14.73 37.56
CA GLY A 135 8.76 -15.03 36.45
C GLY A 135 8.01 -15.53 35.21
N SER A 136 6.99 -16.37 35.38
CA SER A 136 6.16 -16.90 34.29
C SER A 136 5.34 -15.83 33.56
N LEU A 137 5.09 -14.68 34.20
CA LEU A 137 4.37 -13.54 33.61
C LEU A 137 5.29 -12.60 32.82
N SER A 138 6.61 -12.81 32.83
CA SER A 138 7.58 -11.92 32.18
C SER A 138 7.33 -11.77 30.68
N ALA A 139 6.91 -12.84 30.00
CA ALA A 139 6.64 -12.82 28.56
C ALA A 139 5.46 -11.91 28.21
N ILE A 140 4.34 -12.01 28.95
CA ILE A 140 3.16 -11.16 28.69
C ILE A 140 3.45 -9.69 29.02
N TRP A 141 4.24 -9.43 30.07
CA TRP A 141 4.67 -8.07 30.42
C TRP A 141 5.64 -7.48 29.39
N ALA A 142 6.58 -8.26 28.86
CA ALA A 142 7.48 -7.81 27.82
C ALA A 142 6.72 -7.38 26.55
N VAL A 143 5.70 -8.14 26.16
CA VAL A 143 4.83 -7.78 25.02
C VAL A 143 3.98 -6.55 25.35
N GLY A 144 3.33 -6.51 26.51
CA GLY A 144 2.49 -5.37 26.90
C GLY A 144 3.26 -4.05 27.00
N LEU A 145 4.46 -4.08 27.58
CA LEU A 145 5.32 -2.90 27.73
C LEU A 145 5.98 -2.47 26.41
N SER A 146 6.29 -3.40 25.50
CA SER A 146 6.82 -3.03 24.18
C SER A 146 5.78 -2.29 23.35
N VAL A 147 4.53 -2.76 23.36
CA VAL A 147 3.40 -2.07 22.71
C VAL A 147 3.21 -0.67 23.30
N LEU A 148 3.22 -0.54 24.64
CA LEU A 148 3.14 0.76 25.30
C LEU A 148 4.31 1.68 24.90
N GLY A 149 5.53 1.15 24.83
CA GLY A 149 6.72 1.88 24.41
C GLY A 149 6.60 2.46 23.00
N ILE A 150 6.14 1.64 22.04
CA ILE A 150 5.87 2.08 20.66
C ILE A 150 4.80 3.19 20.65
N TYR A 151 3.73 3.03 21.43
CA TYR A 151 2.66 4.03 21.54
C TYR A 151 3.15 5.37 22.08
N VAL A 152 3.98 5.38 23.13
CA VAL A 152 4.56 6.59 23.72
C VAL A 152 5.53 7.26 22.74
N TYR A 153 6.35 6.46 22.04
CA TYR A 153 7.29 6.94 21.05
C TYR A 153 6.58 7.65 19.90
N LYS A 154 5.62 6.98 19.26
CA LYS A 154 4.85 7.57 18.14
C LYS A 154 4.05 8.79 18.57
N ARG A 155 3.46 8.78 19.76
CA ARG A 155 2.76 9.96 20.29
C ARG A 155 3.69 11.14 20.57
N SER A 156 4.95 10.86 20.89
CA SER A 156 5.97 11.90 21.05
C SER A 156 6.40 12.46 19.69
N GLU A 157 6.47 11.63 18.64
CA GLU A 157 6.69 12.08 17.26
C GLU A 157 5.54 12.96 16.74
N ASP A 158 4.28 12.57 16.98
CA ASP A 158 3.09 13.36 16.61
C ASP A 158 3.08 14.78 17.22
N LYS A 159 3.80 14.98 18.34
CA LYS A 159 3.88 16.27 19.05
C LYS A 159 5.06 17.13 18.61
N LYS A 160 5.96 16.62 17.76
CA LYS A 160 7.08 17.41 17.23
C LYS A 160 6.53 18.43 16.24
N LEU A 161 6.82 19.71 16.50
CA LEU A 161 6.37 20.84 15.67
C LEU A 161 7.01 20.87 14.28
N ASN A 162 8.06 20.07 14.05
CA ASN A 162 8.67 19.80 12.75
C ASN A 162 8.70 18.27 12.53
N PRO A 163 7.79 17.70 11.72
CA PRO A 163 7.93 16.31 11.30
C PRO A 163 9.23 16.17 10.47
N PRO A 164 10.01 15.09 10.63
CA PRO A 164 11.07 14.78 9.68
C PRO A 164 10.44 14.62 8.30
N GLU A 165 11.04 15.20 7.25
CA GLU A 165 10.59 15.00 5.87
C GLU A 165 10.44 13.50 5.62
N GLU A 166 9.22 13.06 5.28
CA GLU A 166 8.97 11.69 4.85
C GLU A 166 9.74 11.47 3.54
N VAL A 167 10.90 10.82 3.65
CA VAL A 167 11.66 10.39 2.47
C VAL A 167 10.90 9.22 1.87
N ILE A 168 10.11 9.49 0.82
CA ILE A 168 9.43 8.46 0.05
C ILE A 168 10.51 7.70 -0.74
N TYR A 169 10.82 6.48 -0.30
CA TYR A 169 11.64 5.55 -1.07
C TYR A 169 10.80 5.01 -2.23
N TRP A 170 11.00 5.60 -3.41
CA TRP A 170 10.59 4.99 -4.67
C TRP A 170 11.60 3.87 -4.98
N ASN A 171 11.20 2.63 -4.75
CA ASN A 171 11.86 1.45 -5.31
C ASN A 171 11.20 1.07 -6.65
#